data_AF-B5CRA6-F1
#
_entry.id   AF-B5CRA6-F1
#
_cell.length_a   1.000
_cell.length_b   1.000
_cell.length_c   1.000
_cell.angle_alpha   90.00
_cell.angle_beta   90.00
_cell.angle_gamma   90.00
#
_symmetry.space_group_name_H-M   'P 1'
#
loop_
_entity.id
_entity.type
_entity.pdbx_description
1 polymer ?
#
loop_
_entity_poly.entity_id
_entity_poly.type
_entity_poly.pdbx_seq_one_letter_code
_entity_poly.pdbx_strand_id
1 'polypeptide(L)' 'QRNGEGINPYLRKYYELKSGQKPKMVAIGAVMHKVCNIVFAVLRDEKAFELRSPEEHCKQYQRPALAAA' A
#
# COMPACT_ATOMS: atom_id res chain seq x y z
N GLN A 1 17.10 0.99 -16.50
CA GLN A 1 18.04 1.08 -15.37
C GLN A 1 17.25 0.96 -14.07
N ARG A 2 17.58 0.01 -13.18
CA ARG A 2 17.03 -0.02 -11.81
C ARG A 2 17.92 0.89 -10.95
N ASN A 3 17.42 2.06 -10.58
CA ASN A 3 18.07 3.06 -9.74
C ASN A 3 18.14 2.68 -8.25
N GLY A 4 17.70 1.47 -7.87
CA GLY A 4 17.70 1.00 -6.46
C GLY A 4 16.64 1.67 -5.58
N GLU A 5 15.97 2.70 -6.10
CA GLU A 5 14.88 3.41 -5.44
C GLU A 5 13.58 2.61 -5.53
N GLY A 6 12.80 2.64 -4.45
CA GLY A 6 11.48 2.03 -4.43
C GLY A 6 10.50 2.88 -5.24
N ILE A 7 9.92 2.31 -6.30
CA ILE A 7 8.93 2.97 -7.17
C ILE A 7 7.76 3.56 -6.36
N ASN A 8 7.33 2.83 -5.32
CA ASN A 8 6.35 3.34 -4.37
C ASN A 8 7.06 3.76 -3.08
N PRO A 9 7.19 5.07 -2.80
CA PRO A 9 7.91 5.57 -1.63
C PRO A 9 7.24 5.16 -0.31
N TYR A 10 5.91 5.01 -0.30
CA TYR A 10 5.16 4.58 0.89
C TYR A 10 5.40 3.10 1.22
N LEU A 11 5.45 2.23 0.21
CA LEU A 11 5.79 0.81 0.42
C LEU A 11 7.26 0.65 0.81
N ARG A 12 8.16 1.48 0.27
CA ARG A 12 9.58 1.49 0.66
C ARG A 12 9.75 1.86 2.12
N LYS A 13 9.15 2.97 2.56
CA LYS A 13 9.16 3.40 3.97
C LYS A 13 8.54 2.33 4.89
N TYR A 14 7.45 1.70 4.45
CA TYR A 14 6.82 0.61 5.19
C TYR A 14 7.75 -0.61 5.32
N TYR A 15 8.47 -0.99 4.25
CA TYR A 15 9.46 -2.06 4.29
C TYR A 15 10.59 -1.75 5.28
N GLU A 16 11.17 -0.56 5.22
CA GLU A 16 12.26 -0.13 6.10
C GLU A 16 11.85 -0.17 7.58
N LEU A 17 10.64 0.30 7.89
CA LEU A 17 10.08 0.18 9.23
C LEU A 17 9.92 -1.28 9.67
N LYS A 18 9.43 -2.16 8.78
CA LYS A 18 9.20 -3.57 9.11
C LYS A 18 10.48 -4.39 9.19
N SER A 19 11.48 -4.09 8.37
CA SER A 19 12.76 -4.79 8.38
C SER A 19 13.61 -4.46 9.61
N GLY A 20 13.38 -3.30 10.24
CA GLY A 20 13.92 -2.98 11.57
C GLY A 20 13.25 -3.73 12.72
N GLN A 21 12.02 -4.21 12.55
CA GLN A 21 11.22 -4.88 13.60
C GLN A 21 11.14 -6.41 13.42
N LYS A 22 11.37 -6.91 12.21
CA LYS A 22 11.16 -8.32 11.82
C LYS A 22 12.27 -8.79 10.87
N PRO A 23 12.52 -10.11 10.78
CA PRO A 23 13.44 -10.65 9.79
C PRO A 23 13.11 -10.16 8.38
N LYS A 24 14.14 -9.89 7.58
CA LYS A 24 14.00 -9.25 6.26
C LYS A 24 12.97 -9.94 5.35
N MET A 25 12.94 -11.27 5.34
CA MET A 25 11.99 -12.04 4.52
C MET A 25 10.54 -11.88 4.99
N VAL A 26 10.31 -11.77 6.30
CA VAL A 26 8.99 -11.50 6.88
C VAL A 26 8.54 -10.08 6.54
N ALA A 27 9.46 -9.11 6.56
CA ALA A 27 9.17 -7.74 6.15
C ALA A 27 8.77 -7.66 4.66
N ILE A 28 9.43 -8.42 3.78
CA ILE A 28 9.03 -8.54 2.37
C ILE A 28 7.62 -9.14 2.26
N GLY A 29 7.32 -10.21 3.01
CA GLY A 29 5.97 -10.79 3.03
C GLY A 29 4.88 -9.78 3.41
N ALA A 30 5.16 -8.93 4.41
CA ALA A 30 4.24 -7.86 4.80
C ALA A 30 4.03 -6.79 3.70
N VAL A 31 5.04 -6.52 2.88
CA VAL A 31 4.93 -5.64 1.71
C VAL A 31 4.09 -6.30 0.62
N MET A 32 4.34 -7.59 0.33
CA MET A 32 3.58 -8.35 -0.65
C MET A 32 2.09 -8.39 -0.32
N HIS A 33 1.73 -8.57 0.96
CA HIS A 33 0.33 -8.49 1.39
C HIS A 33 -0.31 -7.13 1.06
N LYS A 34 0.41 -6.02 1.22
CA LYS A 34 -0.09 -4.70 0.83
C LYS A 34 -0.26 -4.57 -0.68
N VAL A 35 0.68 -5.08 -1.46
CA VAL A 35 0.61 -5.05 -2.94
C VAL A 35 -0.60 -5.85 -3.43
N CYS A 36 -0.82 -7.07 -2.91
CA CYS A 36 -2.00 -7.87 -3.25
C CYS A 36 -3.29 -7.11 -2.95
N ASN A 37 -3.40 -6.49 -1.77
CA ASN A 37 -4.60 -5.71 -1.40
C ASN A 37 -4.83 -4.51 -2.32
N ILE A 38 -3.76 -3.84 -2.78
CA ILE A 38 -3.86 -2.75 -3.76
C ILE A 38 -4.40 -3.29 -5.09
N VAL A 39 -3.87 -4.41 -5.59
CA VAL A 39 -4.35 -5.04 -6.83
C VAL A 39 -5.81 -5.43 -6.70
N PHE A 40 -6.21 -6.08 -5.60
CA PHE A 40 -7.59 -6.43 -5.36
C PHE A 40 -8.52 -5.21 -5.25
N ALA A 41 -8.07 -4.10 -4.66
CA ALA A 41 -8.85 -2.86 -4.61
C ALA A 41 -9.05 -2.25 -6.01
N VAL A 42 -8.01 -2.22 -6.83
CA VAL A 42 -8.06 -1.76 -8.23
C VAL A 42 -9.05 -2.59 -9.04
N LEU A 43 -8.98 -3.92 -8.89
CA LEU A 43 -9.90 -4.84 -9.57
C LEU A 43 -11.35 -4.71 -9.07
N ARG A 44 -11.55 -4.56 -7.76
CA ARG A 44 -12.88 -4.39 -7.15
C ARG A 44 -13.54 -3.09 -7.55
N ASP A 45 -12.79 -2.00 -7.58
CA ASP A 45 -13.31 -0.66 -7.81
C ASP A 45 -13.33 -0.29 -9.31
N GLU A 46 -12.81 -1.17 -10.18
CA GLU A 46 -12.69 -1.00 -11.64
C GLU A 46 -12.05 0.35 -12.03
N LYS A 47 -11.10 0.82 -11.22
CA LYS A 47 -10.44 2.12 -11.37
C LYS A 47 -8.95 1.94 -11.54
N ALA A 48 -8.36 2.81 -12.36
CA ALA A 48 -6.92 2.85 -12.54
C ALA A 48 -6.19 3.06 -11.20
N PHE A 49 -5.02 2.42 -11.06
CA PHE A 49 -4.17 2.60 -9.90
C PHE A 49 -3.68 4.04 -9.81
N GLU A 50 -3.81 4.64 -8.62
CA GLU A 50 -3.27 5.95 -8.29
C GLU A 50 -2.36 5.84 -7.08
N LEU A 51 -1.18 6.48 -7.16
CA LEU A 51 -0.28 6.57 -6.03
C LEU A 51 -0.84 7.55 -5.00
N ARG A 52 -1.21 7.05 -3.83
CA ARG A 52 -1.79 7.85 -2.74
C ARG A 52 -1.03 7.61 -1.43
N SER A 53 -0.99 8.63 -0.58
CA SER A 53 -0.48 8.50 0.78
C SER A 53 -1.40 7.63 1.65
N PRO A 54 -0.89 6.99 2.71
CA PRO A 54 -1.71 6.26 3.67
C PRO A 54 -2.83 7.11 4.27
N GLU A 55 -2.57 8.39 4.53
CA GLU A 55 -3.50 9.35 5.10
C GLU A 55 -4.66 9.66 4.14
N GLU A 56 -4.35 9.91 2.86
CA GLU A 56 -5.36 10.11 1.82
C GLU A 56 -6.22 8.87 1.62
N HIS A 57 -5.60 7.69 1.59
CA HIS A 57 -6.32 6.43 1.48
C HIS A 57 -7.28 6.23 2.66
N CYS A 58 -6.86 6.49 3.90
CA CYS A 58 -7.74 6.40 5.07
C CYS A 58 -8.95 7.35 4.96
N LYS A 59 -8.74 8.61 4.60
CA LYS A 59 -9.83 9.58 4.43
C LYS A 59 -10.81 9.14 3.34
N GLN A 60 -10.30 8.62 2.24
CA GLN A 60 -11.14 8.16 1.13
C GLN A 60 -11.88 6.87 1.44
N TYR A 61 -11.33 5.99 2.28
CA TYR A 61 -12.03 4.79 2.74
C TYR A 61 -13.22 5.12 3.66
N GLN A 62 -13.10 6.16 4.48
CA GLN A 62 -14.17 6.61 5.38
C GLN A 62 -15.35 7.24 4.63
N ARG A 63 -15.10 7.83 3.46
CA ARG A 63 -16.10 8.60 2.70
C ARG A 63 -17.25 7.74 2.12
N PRO A 64 -17.03 6.55 1.54
CA PRO A 64 -18.10 5.62 1.15
C PRO A 64 -18.89 5.05 2.32
N ALA A 65 -18.23 4.77 3.46
CA ALA A 65 -18.89 4.20 4.63
C ALA A 65 -19.91 5.16 5.27
N LEU A 66 -19.67 6.48 5.17
CA LEU A 66 -20.59 7.52 5.63
C LEU A 66 -21.73 7.81 4.63
N ALA A 67 -21.57 7.47 3.35
CA ALA A 67 -22.60 7.69 2.33
C ALA A 67 -23.62 6.53 2.26
N ALA A 68 -23.33 5.40 2.90
CA ALA A 68 -24.20 4.22 2.99
C ALA A 68 -24.90 4.09 4.35
N ALA A 69 -24.82 5.11 5.22
CA ALA A 69 -25.43 5.17 6.55
C ALA A 69 -26.58 6.18 6.60
#